data_AF-A0A7J9GHJ7-F1
#
_entry.id   AF-A0A7J9GHJ7-F1
#
_cell.length_a   1.000
_cell.length_b   1.000
_cell.length_c   1.000
_cell.angle_alpha   90.00
_cell.angle_beta   90.00
_cell.angle_gamma   90.00
#
_symmetry.space_group_name_H-M   'P 1'
#
loop_
_entity.id
_entity.type
_entity.pdbx_description
1 polymer ?
#
loop_
_entity_poly.entity_id
_entity_poly.type
_entity_poly.pdbx_seq_one_letter_code
_entity_poly.pdbx_strand_id
1 'polypeptide(L)' 'MSTPARKRLMRDFKRLQQDPPAGISGAPQDNNIMFWNAVIFG' A
#
# COMPACT_ATOMS: atom_id res chain seq x y z
N MET A 1 -5.65 -16.87 10.73
CA MET A 1 -6.32 -16.74 9.41
C MET A 1 -6.33 -15.26 9.04
N SER A 2 -5.86 -14.84 7.86
CA SER A 2 -5.90 -13.43 7.45
C SER A 2 -7.20 -13.10 6.71
N THR A 3 -7.76 -11.91 6.96
CA THR A 3 -9.03 -11.48 6.34
C THR A 3 -8.86 -11.25 4.83
N PRO A 4 -9.94 -11.39 4.03
CA PRO A 4 -9.90 -11.06 2.60
C PRO A 4 -9.40 -9.64 2.32
N ALA A 5 -9.81 -8.67 3.14
CA ALA A 5 -9.35 -7.28 3.06
C ALA A 5 -7.83 -7.14 3.24
N ARG A 6 -7.27 -7.78 4.27
CA ARG A 6 -5.82 -7.76 4.52
C ARG A 6 -5.02 -8.38 3.39
N LYS A 7 -5.50 -9.49 2.80
CA LYS A 7 -4.86 -10.13 1.65
C LYS A 7 -4.85 -9.21 0.41
N ARG A 8 -5.96 -8.51 0.17
CA ARG A 8 -6.07 -7.55 -0.94
C ARG A 8 -5.09 -6.39 -0.77
N LEU A 9 -5.04 -5.77 0.41
CA LEU A 9 -4.13 -4.65 0.69
C LEU A 9 -2.66 -5.05 0.53
N MET A 10 -2.25 -6.24 0.96
CA MET A 10 -0.89 -6.73 0.73
C MET A 10 -0.56 -6.91 -0.76
N ARG A 11 -1.52 -7.37 -1.57
CA ARG A 11 -1.32 -7.51 -3.02
C ARG A 11 -1.22 -6.14 -3.69
N ASP A 12 -2.09 -5.22 -3.30
CA ASP A 12 -2.10 -3.87 -3.85
C ASP A 12 -0.82 -3.11 -3.45
N PHE A 13 -0.31 -3.33 -2.23
CA PHE A 13 1.01 -2.83 -1.81
C PHE A 13 2.15 -3.35 -2.70
N LYS A 14 2.19 -4.67 -2.95
CA LYS A 14 3.20 -5.26 -3.85
C LYS A 14 3.13 -4.70 -5.27
N ARG A 15 1.92 -4.46 -5.79
CA ARG A 15 1.74 -3.84 -7.11
C ARG A 15 2.29 -2.42 -7.13
N LEU A 16 2.00 -1.64 -6.09
CA LEU A 16 2.50 -0.28 -5.96
C LEU A 16 4.04 -0.21 -5.84
N GLN A 17 4.68 -1.24 -5.27
CA GLN A 17 6.14 -1.36 -5.26
C GLN A 17 6.74 -1.83 -6.60
N GLN A 18 6.00 -2.64 -7.36
CA GLN A 18 6.47 -3.20 -8.63
C GLN A 18 6.35 -2.20 -9.78
N ASP A 19 5.27 -1.42 -9.80
CA ASP A 19 4.98 -0.43 -10.84
C ASP A 19 4.36 0.82 -10.18
N PRO A 20 5.18 1.68 -9.55
CA PRO A 20 4.69 2.86 -8.89
C PRO A 20 4.22 3.90 -9.92
N PRO A 21 3.02 4.48 -9.76
CA PRO A 21 2.59 5.61 -10.57
C PRO A 21 3.57 6.78 -10.43
N ALA A 22 3.86 7.45 -11.55
CA ALA A 22 4.77 8.60 -11.53
C ALA A 22 4.29 9.68 -10.54
N GLY A 23 5.18 10.13 -9.68
CA GLY A 23 4.90 11.16 -8.68
C GLY A 23 4.06 10.69 -7.49
N ILE A 24 3.76 9.39 -7.33
CA ILE A 24 2.99 8.89 -6.20
C ILE A 24 3.77 7.78 -5.48
N SER A 25 3.79 7.84 -4.16
CA SER A 25 4.37 6.78 -3.32
C SER A 25 3.50 6.57 -2.08
N GLY A 26 3.44 5.33 -1.59
CA GLY A 26 2.68 5.03 -0.39
C GLY A 26 3.06 3.71 0.25
N ALA A 27 2.89 3.62 1.57
CA ALA A 27 3.19 2.43 2.36
C ALA A 27 2.20 2.28 3.52
N PRO A 28 1.83 1.04 3.90
CA PRO A 28 1.05 0.79 5.10
C PRO A 28 1.86 1.12 6.35
N GLN A 29 1.19 1.44 7.45
CA GLN A 29 1.83 1.55 8.75
C GLN A 29 2.24 0.17 9.28
N ASP A 30 3.40 0.07 9.93
CA ASP A 30 3.98 -1.20 10.40
C ASP A 30 3.03 -1.99 11.33
N ASN A 31 2.25 -1.28 12.14
CA ASN A 31 1.34 -1.87 13.12
C ASN A 31 -0.04 -2.22 12.54
N ASN A 32 -0.47 -1.56 11.45
CA ASN A 32 -1.81 -1.71 10.92
C ASN A 32 -1.88 -1.38 9.42
N ILE A 33 -2.01 -2.44 8.62
CA ILE A 33 -2.17 -2.37 7.17
C ILE A 33 -3.43 -1.62 6.70
N MET A 34 -4.39 -1.36 7.58
CA MET A 34 -5.57 -0.57 7.22
C MET A 34 -5.27 0.93 7.17
N PHE A 35 -4.15 1.37 7.75
CA PHE A 35 -3.67 2.75 7.71
C PHE A 35 -2.45 2.88 6.80
N TRP A 36 -2.42 3.94 6.00
CA TRP A 36 -1.43 4.17 4.98
C TRP A 36 -0.90 5.59 5.03
N ASN A 37 0.40 5.73 4.83
CA ASN A 37 1.06 6.99 4.58
C ASN A 37 1.33 7.10 3.07
N ALA A 38 1.05 8.26 2.48
CA ALA A 38 1.26 8.48 1.05
C ALA A 38 1.86 9.88 0.79
N VAL A 39 2.60 10.00 -0.31
CA VAL A 39 3.21 11.24 -0.80
C VAL A 39 2.85 11.38 -2.27
N ILE A 40 2.46 12.60 -2.65
CA ILE A 40 2.20 12.98 -4.04
C ILE A 40 3.16 14.14 -4.37
N PHE A 41 3.98 13.93 -5.39
CA PHE A 41 4.83 14.95 -6.00
C PHE A 41 4.05 15.62 -7.13
N GLY A 42 3.98 16.95 -7.08
CA GLY A 42 3.38 17.81 -8.11
C GLY A 42 4.43 18.66 -8.80
#